data_AF-F5YZA0-F1
#
_entry.id   AF-F5YZA0-F1
#
_cell.length_a   1.000
_cell.length_b   1.000
_cell.length_c   1.000
_cell.angle_alpha   90.00
_cell.angle_beta   90.00
_cell.angle_gamma   90.00
#
_symmetry.space_group_name_H-M   'P 1'
#
loop_
_entity.id
_entity.type
_entity.pdbx_description
1 polymer ?
#
loop_
_entity_poly.entity_id
_entity_poly.type
_entity_poly.pdbx_seq_one_letter_code
_entity_poly.pdbx_strand_id
1 'polypeptide(L)'
;MRQTRPWITAGVALVGAGMVAAAPIVPIAGPLPGIAVPDIELTAVDMVLDLVRHGQSEDNVEGTIGTLPPGAPITAEGAEQAAFLADPDNPQHLADPGFYDGVYASEFIRTQQTAADWLAAAGAPDHPLSILSGLNELNAGILEGTSQDNQLMALLYLVGPLSWMFGQYWVPQLGSTIDPNGMAFQDRFGDAVEQIYNNGAADADGGFSSVAFSHAASISTWVMMNVKNPDFELYFQSLLQGILPNTGQVVIEGNPTDGWTLVSWNGTEVAENPGLLTGLFVDFRDLMVAPQMAGWHIWEAIQGGDPADITAALQTGFNDVLAAVTAFPQAVIDTITGAMDDTAGSSAADALGDALAALAG
;
A
#
# COMPACT_ATOMS: atom_id res chain seq x y z
N MET A 1 -53.21 0.22 -28.18
CA MET A 1 -52.43 1.48 -28.29
C MET A 1 -50.99 1.16 -27.92
N ARG A 2 -50.09 1.17 -28.91
CA ARG A 2 -48.65 0.95 -28.77
C ARG A 2 -47.97 2.31 -28.69
N GLN A 3 -46.98 2.48 -27.80
CA GLN A 3 -45.80 3.31 -28.03
C GLN A 3 -44.65 2.82 -27.13
N THR A 4 -43.60 2.30 -27.73
CA THR A 4 -42.22 2.36 -27.23
C THR A 4 -41.33 2.68 -28.44
N ARG A 5 -40.42 3.64 -28.25
CA ARG A 5 -39.51 4.18 -29.27
C ARG A 5 -38.20 3.37 -29.31
N PRO A 6 -37.58 3.16 -30.49
CA PRO A 6 -36.36 2.36 -30.61
C PRO A 6 -35.07 3.20 -30.68
N TRP A 7 -34.00 2.53 -30.26
CA TRP A 7 -32.59 2.88 -30.42
C TRP A 7 -32.16 2.62 -31.87
N ILE A 8 -31.23 3.43 -32.40
CA ILE A 8 -30.63 3.22 -33.73
C ILE A 8 -29.21 2.68 -33.56
N THR A 9 -29.06 1.41 -33.92
CA THR A 9 -27.84 0.74 -34.35
C THR A 9 -27.56 1.13 -35.80
N ALA A 10 -26.31 1.42 -36.17
CA ALA A 10 -25.89 1.52 -37.56
C ALA A 10 -24.82 0.47 -37.84
N GLY A 11 -25.17 -0.47 -38.72
CA GLY A 11 -24.40 -1.65 -39.06
C GLY A 11 -23.49 -1.49 -40.27
N VAL A 12 -22.65 -2.52 -40.39
CA VAL A 12 -21.73 -2.87 -41.48
C VAL A 12 -22.47 -3.02 -42.81
N ALA A 13 -21.86 -2.52 -43.90
CA ALA A 13 -22.21 -2.88 -45.27
C ALA A 13 -20.96 -3.31 -46.06
N LEU A 14 -20.98 -4.57 -46.49
CA LEU A 14 -20.05 -5.24 -47.39
C LEU A 14 -20.56 -5.05 -48.83
N VAL A 15 -19.74 -4.54 -49.75
CA VAL A 15 -19.96 -4.66 -51.21
C VAL A 15 -18.63 -4.98 -51.88
N GLY A 16 -18.60 -6.08 -52.63
CA GLY A 16 -17.40 -6.65 -53.24
C GLY A 16 -17.07 -6.14 -54.66
N ALA A 17 -15.80 -6.37 -54.98
CA ALA A 17 -15.18 -6.68 -56.27
C ALA A 17 -15.29 -5.70 -57.45
N GLY A 18 -14.13 -5.13 -57.80
CA GLY A 18 -13.81 -4.63 -59.14
C GLY A 18 -12.30 -4.48 -59.30
N MET A 19 -11.62 -5.50 -59.82
CA MET A 19 -10.20 -5.40 -60.18
C MET A 19 -10.04 -4.62 -61.49
N VAL A 20 -9.44 -3.44 -61.40
CA VAL A 20 -8.81 -2.75 -62.54
C VAL A 20 -7.42 -2.31 -62.09
N ALA A 21 -6.39 -2.90 -62.68
CA ALA A 21 -5.01 -2.51 -62.46
C ALA A 21 -4.74 -1.18 -63.17
N ALA A 22 -4.66 -0.10 -62.39
CA ALA A 22 -4.15 1.19 -62.82
C ALA A 22 -3.18 1.69 -61.74
N ALA A 23 -1.90 1.86 -62.09
CA ALA A 23 -0.88 2.36 -61.17
C ALA A 23 -1.19 3.82 -60.79
N PRO A 24 -1.42 4.16 -59.51
CA PRO A 24 -1.66 5.52 -59.11
C PRO A 24 -0.35 6.23 -58.77
N ILE A 25 -0.15 7.39 -59.39
CA ILE A 25 0.84 8.40 -59.04
C ILE A 25 0.52 8.89 -57.62
N VAL A 26 1.46 8.74 -56.69
CA VAL A 26 1.33 9.22 -55.30
C VAL A 26 1.51 10.74 -55.29
N PRO A 27 0.52 11.54 -54.81
CA PRO A 27 0.79 12.93 -54.48
C PRO A 27 1.64 12.97 -53.21
N ILE A 28 2.81 13.60 -53.28
CA ILE A 28 3.68 13.83 -52.13
C ILE A 28 2.95 14.80 -51.20
N ALA A 29 2.33 14.29 -50.14
CA ALA A 29 1.86 15.10 -49.03
C ALA A 29 3.08 15.63 -48.28
N GLY A 30 3.17 16.95 -48.09
CA GLY A 30 4.18 17.55 -47.23
C GLY A 30 4.03 17.06 -45.78
N PRO A 31 5.12 17.08 -44.98
CA PRO A 31 5.04 16.67 -43.58
C PRO A 31 4.02 17.56 -42.84
N LEU A 32 3.11 16.92 -42.10
CA LEU A 32 2.23 17.61 -41.16
C LEU A 32 3.11 18.35 -40.13
N PRO A 33 2.75 19.58 -39.73
CA PRO A 33 3.45 20.26 -38.64
C PRO A 33 3.37 19.38 -37.40
N GLY A 34 4.53 19.03 -36.83
CA GLY A 34 4.61 18.28 -35.59
C GLY A 34 3.89 19.06 -34.50
N ILE A 35 2.83 18.47 -33.95
CA ILE A 35 2.30 18.92 -32.68
C ILE A 35 3.39 18.56 -31.67
N ALA A 36 4.07 19.57 -31.13
CA ALA A 36 4.87 19.40 -29.93
C ALA A 36 3.88 19.09 -28.81
N VAL A 37 3.66 17.80 -28.55
CA VAL A 37 3.19 17.35 -27.25
C VAL A 37 4.41 17.53 -26.36
N PRO A 38 4.44 18.50 -25.43
CA PRO A 38 5.49 18.47 -24.42
C PRO A 38 5.37 17.11 -23.74
N ASP A 39 6.48 16.36 -23.73
CA ASP A 39 6.63 15.25 -22.79
C ASP A 39 6.53 15.88 -21.40
N ILE A 40 5.31 15.92 -20.85
CA ILE A 40 5.16 16.02 -19.41
C ILE A 40 5.49 14.59 -18.96
N GLU A 41 6.76 14.31 -18.73
CA GLU A 41 7.08 13.32 -17.71
C GLU A 41 6.42 13.83 -16.42
N LEU A 42 5.21 13.35 -16.13
CA LEU A 42 4.74 13.34 -14.77
C LEU A 42 5.62 12.30 -14.08
N THR A 43 6.79 12.72 -13.62
CA THR A 43 7.49 12.00 -12.57
C THR A 43 6.48 11.80 -11.44
N ALA A 44 6.35 10.57 -10.94
CA ALA A 44 5.52 10.32 -9.77
C ALA A 44 5.95 11.30 -8.66
N VAL A 45 4.96 11.84 -7.95
CA VAL A 45 5.16 12.82 -6.90
C VAL A 45 5.12 12.07 -5.58
N ASP A 46 5.98 12.39 -4.63
CA ASP A 46 5.94 11.71 -3.34
C ASP A 46 4.80 12.23 -2.46
N MET A 47 4.14 11.29 -1.78
CA MET A 47 3.16 11.52 -0.72
C MET A 47 3.78 11.15 0.62
N VAL A 48 3.65 12.03 1.61
CA VAL A 48 3.78 11.66 3.02
C VAL A 48 2.42 11.19 3.55
N LEU A 49 2.35 9.96 4.04
CA LEU A 49 1.12 9.39 4.59
C LEU A 49 1.29 9.06 6.07
N ASP A 50 0.49 9.75 6.89
CA ASP A 50 0.34 9.50 8.31
C ASP A 50 -0.70 8.39 8.54
N LEU A 51 -0.26 7.20 8.90
CA LEU A 51 -1.11 6.06 9.26
C LEU A 51 -1.32 6.02 10.77
N VAL A 52 -2.52 6.34 11.24
CA VAL A 52 -2.82 6.52 12.66
C VAL A 52 -3.71 5.39 13.17
N ARG A 53 -3.31 4.70 14.24
CA ARG A 53 -4.19 3.74 14.93
C ARG A 53 -5.31 4.48 15.65
N HIS A 54 -6.53 3.96 15.61
CA HIS A 54 -7.63 4.47 16.43
C HIS A 54 -7.30 4.55 17.94
N GLY A 55 -7.97 5.47 18.65
CA GLY A 55 -7.97 5.57 20.12
C GLY A 55 -8.54 4.32 20.79
N GLN A 56 -8.33 4.16 22.09
CA GLN A 56 -8.76 2.98 22.84
C GLN A 56 -10.25 2.67 22.60
N SER A 57 -10.56 1.46 22.17
CA SER A 57 -11.94 0.98 21.97
C SER A 57 -12.43 0.08 23.09
N GLU A 58 -13.75 -0.10 23.19
CA GLU A 58 -14.32 -1.07 24.14
C GLU A 58 -13.75 -2.48 23.90
N ASP A 59 -13.57 -2.90 22.63
CA ASP A 59 -12.87 -4.16 22.30
C ASP A 59 -11.43 -4.23 22.86
N ASN A 60 -10.71 -3.09 22.95
CA ASN A 60 -9.37 -3.08 23.54
C ASN A 60 -9.42 -3.28 25.06
N VAL A 61 -10.41 -2.66 25.72
CA VAL A 61 -10.61 -2.81 27.17
C VAL A 61 -11.08 -4.22 27.53
N GLU A 62 -11.95 -4.80 26.70
CA GLU A 62 -12.46 -6.16 26.88
C GLU A 62 -11.45 -7.24 26.45
N GLY A 63 -10.37 -6.84 25.78
CA GLY A 63 -9.38 -7.77 25.24
C GLY A 63 -9.97 -8.70 24.19
N THR A 64 -10.80 -8.17 23.29
CA THR A 64 -11.50 -8.92 22.23
C THR A 64 -10.89 -8.63 20.86
N ILE A 65 -10.68 -9.67 20.05
CA ILE A 65 -10.30 -9.54 18.64
C ILE A 65 -11.57 -9.21 17.82
N GLY A 66 -11.83 -7.91 17.62
CA GLY A 66 -12.99 -7.39 16.86
C GLY A 66 -12.62 -6.79 15.51
N THR A 67 -12.74 -7.60 14.44
CA THR A 67 -12.26 -7.28 13.08
C THR A 67 -13.36 -7.26 12.03
N LEU A 68 -14.63 -7.08 12.46
CA LEU A 68 -15.77 -6.84 11.56
C LEU A 68 -16.39 -5.44 11.78
N PRO A 69 -16.57 -4.63 10.72
CA PRO A 69 -17.32 -3.38 10.81
C PRO A 69 -18.79 -3.60 11.25
N PRO A 70 -19.42 -2.64 11.96
CA PRO A 70 -18.88 -1.35 12.36
C PRO A 70 -17.86 -1.42 13.51
N GLY A 71 -17.76 -2.55 14.22
CA GLY A 71 -16.91 -2.75 15.39
C GLY A 71 -17.34 -1.96 16.63
N ALA A 72 -16.56 -2.09 17.71
CA ALA A 72 -16.78 -1.34 18.95
C ALA A 72 -16.44 0.16 18.82
N PRO A 73 -17.11 1.04 19.59
CA PRO A 73 -16.75 2.45 19.69
C PRO A 73 -15.46 2.68 20.47
N ILE A 74 -14.89 3.88 20.36
CA ILE A 74 -13.87 4.34 21.31
C ILE A 74 -14.46 4.58 22.70
N THR A 75 -13.64 4.39 23.73
CA THR A 75 -13.98 4.70 25.12
C THR A 75 -13.85 6.20 25.38
N ALA A 76 -14.21 6.66 26.59
CA ALA A 76 -13.94 8.03 27.00
C ALA A 76 -12.43 8.35 27.02
N GLU A 77 -11.60 7.38 27.42
CA GLU A 77 -10.13 7.52 27.33
C GLU A 77 -9.69 7.59 25.87
N GLY A 78 -10.27 6.78 24.98
CA GLY A 78 -10.00 6.84 23.55
C GLY A 78 -10.33 8.20 22.92
N ALA A 79 -11.40 8.85 23.38
CA ALA A 79 -11.76 10.20 22.95
C ALA A 79 -10.76 11.26 23.44
N GLU A 80 -10.28 11.15 24.68
CA GLU A 80 -9.21 12.02 25.21
C GLU A 80 -7.90 11.83 24.43
N GLN A 81 -7.52 10.58 24.13
CA GLN A 81 -6.37 10.25 23.29
C GLN A 81 -6.50 10.85 21.89
N ALA A 82 -7.66 10.72 21.26
CA ALA A 82 -7.93 11.24 19.92
C ALA A 82 -7.85 12.78 19.89
N ALA A 83 -8.47 13.46 20.86
CA ALA A 83 -8.38 14.91 20.97
C ALA A 83 -6.94 15.39 21.21
N PHE A 84 -6.15 14.63 21.97
CA PHE A 84 -4.74 14.96 22.24
C PHE A 84 -3.86 14.94 20.99
N LEU A 85 -4.28 14.32 19.88
CA LEU A 85 -3.55 14.41 18.60
C LEU A 85 -3.45 15.86 18.07
N ALA A 86 -4.36 16.75 18.48
CA ALA A 86 -4.31 18.17 18.12
C ALA A 86 -3.40 19.00 19.05
N ASP A 87 -2.91 18.43 20.15
CA ASP A 87 -2.06 19.13 21.11
C ASP A 87 -0.60 19.14 20.63
N PRO A 88 0.06 20.32 20.51
CA PRO A 88 1.46 20.40 20.09
C PRO A 88 2.45 19.74 21.06
N ASP A 89 2.06 19.48 22.31
CA ASP A 89 2.87 18.73 23.27
C ASP A 89 2.72 17.20 23.11
N ASN A 90 1.83 16.72 22.24
CA ASN A 90 1.71 15.30 21.93
C ASN A 90 2.90 14.83 21.08
N PRO A 91 3.63 13.77 21.49
CA PRO A 91 4.70 13.20 20.67
C PRO A 91 4.26 12.71 19.29
N GLN A 92 2.96 12.46 19.10
CA GLN A 92 2.32 12.04 17.84
C GLN A 92 1.39 13.14 17.32
N HIS A 93 1.69 14.41 17.63
CA HIS A 93 0.90 15.55 17.16
C HIS A 93 0.74 15.51 15.64
N LEU A 94 -0.52 15.53 15.20
CA LEU A 94 -0.85 15.69 13.79
C LEU A 94 -0.89 17.17 13.43
N ALA A 95 -0.48 17.50 12.20
CA ALA A 95 -0.58 18.86 11.69
C ALA A 95 -2.03 19.37 11.70
N ASP A 96 -2.22 20.69 11.55
CA ASP A 96 -3.56 21.25 11.39
C ASP A 96 -4.29 20.55 10.22
N PRO A 97 -5.60 20.24 10.32
CA PRO A 97 -6.31 19.50 9.28
C PRO A 97 -6.22 20.12 7.87
N GLY A 98 -6.03 21.43 7.77
CA GLY A 98 -5.83 22.12 6.49
C GLY A 98 -4.46 21.93 5.84
N PHE A 99 -3.51 21.28 6.52
CA PHE A 99 -2.22 20.86 5.97
C PHE A 99 -2.36 19.63 5.06
N TYR A 100 -3.28 18.72 5.39
CA TYR A 100 -3.47 17.48 4.66
C TYR A 100 -4.38 17.68 3.43
N ASP A 101 -4.01 17.09 2.31
CA ASP A 101 -4.83 17.00 1.10
C ASP A 101 -6.06 16.13 1.29
N GLY A 102 -5.97 15.15 2.20
CA GLY A 102 -7.10 14.33 2.57
C GLY A 102 -6.97 13.72 3.96
N VAL A 103 -8.12 13.64 4.63
CA VAL A 103 -8.31 12.93 5.90
C VAL A 103 -9.21 11.72 5.63
N TYR A 104 -8.71 10.54 5.99
CA TYR A 104 -9.34 9.26 5.71
C TYR A 104 -9.55 8.45 6.97
N ALA A 105 -10.60 7.63 7.02
CA ALA A 105 -10.79 6.64 8.05
C ALA A 105 -11.31 5.33 7.46
N SER A 106 -11.10 4.23 8.19
CA SER A 106 -11.74 2.97 7.85
C SER A 106 -13.27 2.99 8.09
N GLU A 107 -13.98 1.93 7.68
CA GLU A 107 -15.42 1.77 7.96
C GLU A 107 -15.76 1.52 9.43
N PHE A 108 -14.75 1.28 10.28
CA PHE A 108 -14.98 1.04 11.70
C PHE A 108 -15.32 2.34 12.41
N ILE A 109 -16.28 2.28 13.33
CA ILE A 109 -16.69 3.49 14.05
C ILE A 109 -15.57 4.04 14.93
N ARG A 110 -14.67 3.18 15.45
CA ARG A 110 -13.53 3.63 16.28
C ARG A 110 -12.53 4.50 15.52
N THR A 111 -12.25 4.23 14.24
CA THR A 111 -11.36 5.08 13.43
C THR A 111 -12.05 6.40 13.08
N GLN A 112 -13.34 6.35 12.75
CA GLN A 112 -14.15 7.54 12.47
C GLN A 112 -14.29 8.46 13.67
N GLN A 113 -14.55 7.91 14.87
CA GLN A 113 -14.63 8.66 16.12
C GLN A 113 -13.27 9.26 16.48
N THR A 114 -12.18 8.52 16.30
CA THR A 114 -10.82 9.05 16.52
C THR A 114 -10.55 10.26 15.61
N ALA A 115 -10.83 10.14 14.31
CA ALA A 115 -10.68 11.24 13.38
C ALA A 115 -11.57 12.44 13.75
N ALA A 116 -12.83 12.19 14.09
CA ALA A 116 -13.78 13.25 14.45
C ALA A 116 -13.37 14.01 15.72
N ASP A 117 -12.90 13.32 16.75
CA ASP A 117 -12.47 13.95 18.01
C ASP A 117 -11.17 14.74 17.83
N TRP A 118 -10.23 14.24 17.00
CA TRP A 118 -9.06 15.01 16.59
C TRP A 118 -9.45 16.28 15.81
N LEU A 119 -10.30 16.16 14.79
CA LEU A 119 -10.78 17.29 13.99
C LEU A 119 -11.50 18.34 14.83
N ALA A 120 -12.31 17.91 15.79
CA ALA A 120 -12.99 18.82 16.72
C ALA A 120 -12.00 19.56 17.63
N ALA A 121 -11.00 18.85 18.18
CA ALA A 121 -9.96 19.43 19.01
C ALA A 121 -9.05 20.41 18.24
N ALA A 122 -8.77 20.11 16.97
CA ALA A 122 -8.05 20.99 16.05
C ALA A 122 -8.88 22.18 15.54
N GLY A 123 -10.14 22.32 15.96
CA GLY A 123 -11.01 23.44 15.58
C GLY A 123 -11.60 23.34 14.17
N ALA A 124 -11.60 22.15 13.56
CA ALA A 124 -12.12 21.90 12.22
C ALA A 124 -13.14 20.72 12.18
N PRO A 125 -14.22 20.74 12.99
CA PRO A 125 -15.16 19.62 13.10
C PRO A 125 -15.92 19.30 11.81
N ASP A 126 -16.00 20.26 10.87
CA ASP A 126 -16.67 20.10 9.57
C ASP A 126 -15.69 19.74 8.44
N HIS A 127 -14.41 19.46 8.75
CA HIS A 127 -13.43 19.06 7.74
C HIS A 127 -13.85 17.73 7.08
N PRO A 128 -13.75 17.59 5.74
CA PRO A 128 -14.17 16.37 5.06
C PRO A 128 -13.41 15.13 5.56
N LEU A 129 -14.16 14.08 5.90
CA LEU A 129 -13.63 12.77 6.26
C LEU A 129 -14.09 11.74 5.22
N SER A 130 -13.15 11.11 4.53
CA SER A 130 -13.44 10.08 3.54
C SER A 130 -13.33 8.69 4.15
N ILE A 131 -14.33 7.83 3.92
CA ILE A 131 -14.35 6.48 4.47
C ILE A 131 -13.90 5.47 3.42
N LEU A 132 -12.81 4.76 3.69
CA LEU A 132 -12.24 3.74 2.80
C LEU A 132 -12.27 2.37 3.49
N SER A 133 -13.05 1.43 2.96
CA SER A 133 -13.14 0.06 3.46
C SER A 133 -11.80 -0.69 3.39
N GLY A 134 -10.93 -0.31 2.46
CA GLY A 134 -9.59 -0.89 2.35
C GLY A 134 -8.71 -0.65 3.58
N LEU A 135 -8.98 0.41 4.37
CA LEU A 135 -8.28 0.71 5.62
C LEU A 135 -8.77 -0.11 6.83
N ASN A 136 -9.71 -1.04 6.64
CA ASN A 136 -10.26 -1.87 7.73
C ASN A 136 -9.20 -2.75 8.38
N GLU A 137 -9.43 -3.12 9.65
CA GLU A 137 -8.58 -4.04 10.41
C GLU A 137 -8.42 -5.37 9.67
N LEU A 138 -7.24 -5.96 9.77
CA LEU A 138 -6.91 -7.25 9.20
C LEU A 138 -7.84 -8.30 9.80
N ASN A 139 -8.58 -9.01 8.93
CA ASN A 139 -9.65 -9.85 9.41
C ASN A 139 -9.11 -11.09 10.16
N ALA A 140 -9.65 -11.34 11.35
CA ALA A 140 -9.22 -12.42 12.23
C ALA A 140 -9.71 -13.81 11.82
N GLY A 141 -10.62 -13.90 10.85
CA GLY A 141 -11.17 -15.17 10.38
C GLY A 141 -11.77 -16.00 11.53
N ILE A 142 -11.26 -17.21 11.75
CA ILE A 142 -11.71 -18.09 12.83
C ILE A 142 -11.46 -17.54 14.25
N LEU A 143 -10.60 -16.52 14.39
CA LEU A 143 -10.24 -15.92 15.67
C LEU A 143 -11.09 -14.69 16.02
N GLU A 144 -12.05 -14.32 15.16
CA GLU A 144 -12.99 -13.24 15.45
C GLU A 144 -13.75 -13.50 16.76
N GLY A 145 -13.81 -12.49 17.62
CA GLY A 145 -14.45 -12.55 18.93
C GLY A 145 -13.69 -13.36 19.99
N THR A 146 -12.49 -13.86 19.68
CA THR A 146 -11.65 -14.52 20.68
C THR A 146 -10.90 -13.49 21.53
N SER A 147 -10.38 -13.93 22.69
CA SER A 147 -9.65 -13.05 23.60
C SER A 147 -8.23 -12.77 23.09
N GLN A 148 -7.87 -11.49 23.00
CA GLN A 148 -6.54 -10.97 22.71
C GLN A 148 -5.57 -11.15 23.90
N ASP A 149 -6.07 -11.17 25.14
CA ASP A 149 -5.26 -11.43 26.34
C ASP A 149 -4.70 -12.87 26.38
N ASN A 150 -5.32 -13.77 25.61
CA ASN A 150 -4.77 -15.08 25.40
C ASN A 150 -3.61 -15.02 24.39
N GLN A 151 -2.39 -15.04 24.91
CA GLN A 151 -1.15 -15.01 24.12
C GLN A 151 -1.13 -16.03 22.97
N LEU A 152 -1.71 -17.22 23.15
CA LEU A 152 -1.77 -18.22 22.07
C LEU A 152 -2.68 -17.75 20.93
N MET A 153 -3.84 -17.17 21.25
CA MET A 153 -4.76 -16.66 20.23
C MET A 153 -4.19 -15.44 19.52
N ALA A 154 -3.56 -14.53 20.27
CA ALA A 154 -2.85 -13.38 19.71
C ALA A 154 -1.71 -13.84 18.76
N LEU A 155 -0.92 -14.84 19.14
CA LEU A 155 0.13 -15.39 18.27
C LEU A 155 -0.44 -16.09 17.04
N LEU A 156 -1.52 -16.87 17.18
CA LEU A 156 -2.18 -17.52 16.06
C LEU A 156 -2.74 -16.52 15.05
N TYR A 157 -3.28 -15.40 15.53
CA TYR A 157 -3.76 -14.30 14.68
C TYR A 157 -2.65 -13.69 13.83
N LEU A 158 -1.42 -13.66 14.34
CA LEU A 158 -0.28 -13.06 13.66
C LEU A 158 0.50 -14.03 12.76
N VAL A 159 0.15 -15.32 12.69
CA VAL A 159 0.89 -16.30 11.85
C VAL A 159 0.87 -15.89 10.37
N GLY A 160 -0.32 -15.57 9.83
CA GLY A 160 -0.47 -15.06 8.48
C GLY A 160 0.29 -13.74 8.30
N PRO A 161 -0.10 -12.67 9.04
CA PRO A 161 0.54 -11.35 8.95
C PRO A 161 2.07 -11.38 9.01
N LEU A 162 2.66 -12.09 9.98
CA LEU A 162 4.11 -12.22 10.09
C LEU A 162 4.72 -12.92 8.88
N SER A 163 4.08 -13.96 8.34
CA SER A 163 4.57 -14.64 7.15
C SER A 163 4.53 -13.74 5.91
N TRP A 164 3.50 -12.90 5.80
CA TRP A 164 3.32 -11.98 4.68
C TRP A 164 4.43 -10.92 4.65
N MET A 165 4.85 -10.41 5.82
CA MET A 165 6.00 -9.48 5.93
C MET A 165 7.30 -10.05 5.35
N PHE A 166 7.48 -11.38 5.36
CA PHE A 166 8.63 -12.08 4.75
C PHE A 166 8.36 -12.56 3.31
N GLY A 167 7.39 -11.94 2.63
CA GLY A 167 7.05 -12.22 1.24
C GLY A 167 6.27 -13.53 1.03
N GLN A 168 5.78 -14.19 2.09
CA GLN A 168 5.00 -15.43 1.96
C GLN A 168 3.50 -15.14 1.91
N TYR A 169 3.05 -14.30 0.97
CA TYR A 169 1.67 -13.83 0.90
C TYR A 169 0.65 -14.95 0.70
N TRP A 170 1.05 -16.10 0.16
CA TRP A 170 0.22 -17.29 0.02
C TRP A 170 -0.22 -17.94 1.35
N VAL A 171 0.42 -17.61 2.48
CA VAL A 171 0.06 -18.19 3.79
C VAL A 171 -1.36 -17.74 4.17
N PRO A 172 -2.27 -18.66 4.53
CA PRO A 172 -3.66 -18.31 4.73
C PRO A 172 -3.91 -17.66 6.09
N GLN A 173 -4.83 -16.69 6.11
CA GLN A 173 -5.50 -16.27 7.33
C GLN A 173 -6.74 -17.14 7.54
N LEU A 174 -6.62 -18.10 8.46
CA LEU A 174 -7.59 -19.17 8.56
C LEU A 174 -9.01 -18.66 8.84
N GLY A 175 -9.95 -19.04 7.99
CA GLY A 175 -11.37 -18.69 8.11
C GLY A 175 -11.73 -17.27 7.71
N SER A 176 -10.78 -16.46 7.23
CA SER A 176 -11.10 -15.15 6.67
C SER A 176 -11.66 -15.30 5.26
N THR A 177 -12.77 -14.61 4.99
CA THR A 177 -13.30 -14.41 3.63
C THR A 177 -13.00 -13.01 3.09
N ILE A 178 -12.42 -12.14 3.90
CA ILE A 178 -12.07 -10.76 3.55
C ILE A 178 -10.58 -10.69 3.19
N ASP A 179 -9.73 -11.23 4.08
CA ASP A 179 -8.28 -11.32 3.91
C ASP A 179 -7.85 -12.80 3.92
N PRO A 180 -8.31 -13.65 3.00
CA PRO A 180 -8.01 -15.10 3.03
C PRO A 180 -6.51 -15.42 3.04
N ASN A 181 -5.67 -14.50 2.59
CA ASN A 181 -4.22 -14.57 2.54
C ASN A 181 -3.63 -13.14 2.38
N GLY A 182 -2.30 -13.05 2.28
CA GLY A 182 -1.60 -11.77 2.16
C GLY A 182 -1.77 -11.08 0.80
N MET A 183 -2.12 -11.80 -0.27
CA MET A 183 -2.39 -11.19 -1.59
C MET A 183 -3.70 -10.40 -1.56
N ALA A 184 -4.77 -11.00 -1.00
CA ALA A 184 -6.04 -10.32 -0.81
C ALA A 184 -5.93 -9.10 0.13
N PHE A 185 -5.16 -9.24 1.21
CA PHE A 185 -4.88 -8.13 2.12
C PHE A 185 -4.08 -7.02 1.44
N GLN A 186 -3.07 -7.38 0.64
CA GLN A 186 -2.25 -6.44 -0.13
C GLN A 186 -3.09 -5.63 -1.09
N ASP A 187 -3.95 -6.27 -1.90
CA ASP A 187 -4.84 -5.56 -2.82
C ASP A 187 -5.77 -4.63 -2.04
N ARG A 188 -6.47 -5.14 -1.03
CA ARG A 188 -7.46 -4.35 -0.28
C ARG A 188 -6.87 -3.10 0.38
N PHE A 189 -5.74 -3.23 1.08
CA PHE A 189 -5.14 -2.09 1.77
C PHE A 189 -4.35 -1.21 0.79
N GLY A 190 -3.65 -1.82 -0.17
CA GLY A 190 -2.91 -1.14 -1.22
C GLY A 190 -3.81 -0.27 -2.09
N ASP A 191 -4.97 -0.76 -2.50
CA ASP A 191 -5.98 0.00 -3.28
C ASP A 191 -6.45 1.24 -2.52
N ALA A 192 -6.60 1.16 -1.19
CA ALA A 192 -6.96 2.32 -0.38
C ALA A 192 -5.83 3.35 -0.33
N VAL A 193 -4.57 2.91 -0.19
CA VAL A 193 -3.40 3.81 -0.23
C VAL A 193 -3.26 4.44 -1.62
N GLU A 194 -3.45 3.68 -2.70
CA GLU A 194 -3.45 4.20 -4.07
C GLU A 194 -4.60 5.19 -4.29
N GLN A 195 -5.79 4.93 -3.74
CA GLN A 195 -6.89 5.88 -3.80
C GLN A 195 -6.58 7.19 -3.05
N ILE A 196 -5.92 7.11 -1.89
CA ILE A 196 -5.45 8.30 -1.15
C ILE A 196 -4.46 9.09 -2.01
N TYR A 197 -3.47 8.40 -2.60
CA TYR A 197 -2.48 9.00 -3.49
C TYR A 197 -3.12 9.72 -4.68
N ASN A 198 -4.06 9.05 -5.36
CA ASN A 198 -4.72 9.58 -6.55
C ASN A 198 -5.65 10.78 -6.27
N ASN A 199 -6.02 11.01 -5.00
CA ASN A 199 -6.82 12.17 -4.59
C ASN A 199 -5.96 13.39 -4.20
N GLY A 200 -4.67 13.20 -3.95
CA GLY A 200 -3.77 14.28 -3.59
C GLY A 200 -3.35 15.15 -4.76
N ALA A 201 -2.79 16.32 -4.46
CA ALA A 201 -2.26 17.22 -5.46
C ALA A 201 -0.93 17.80 -4.99
N ALA A 202 0.11 17.70 -5.84
CA ALA A 202 1.42 18.24 -5.53
C ALA A 202 1.36 19.72 -5.15
N ASP A 203 2.01 20.06 -4.05
CA ASP A 203 2.21 21.42 -3.59
C ASP A 203 3.33 22.13 -4.36
N ALA A 204 3.76 23.30 -3.87
CA ALA A 204 4.81 24.08 -4.50
C ALA A 204 6.21 23.44 -4.42
N ASP A 205 6.43 22.54 -3.46
CA ASP A 205 7.69 21.84 -3.22
C ASP A 205 7.71 20.47 -3.94
N GLY A 206 6.60 20.10 -4.57
CA GLY A 206 6.51 18.95 -5.46
C GLY A 206 6.14 17.64 -4.74
N GLY A 207 5.58 17.73 -3.53
CA GLY A 207 5.04 16.62 -2.74
C GLY A 207 3.63 16.91 -2.24
N PHE A 208 3.01 16.01 -1.47
CA PHE A 208 1.75 16.29 -0.77
C PHE A 208 1.60 15.41 0.47
N SER A 209 0.62 15.69 1.32
CA SER A 209 0.46 14.99 2.60
C SER A 209 -0.97 14.53 2.86
N SER A 210 -1.15 13.35 3.44
CA SER A 210 -2.46 12.83 3.84
C SER A 210 -2.39 12.09 5.17
N VAL A 211 -3.53 11.96 5.84
CA VAL A 211 -3.66 11.21 7.09
C VAL A 211 -4.78 10.19 6.99
N ALA A 212 -4.52 8.97 7.44
CA ALA A 212 -5.45 7.86 7.39
C ALA A 212 -5.55 7.12 8.74
N PHE A 213 -6.75 7.12 9.31
CA PHE A 213 -7.07 6.44 10.56
C PHE A 213 -7.46 4.97 10.30
N SER A 214 -6.62 4.06 10.80
CA SER A 214 -6.73 2.61 10.61
C SER A 214 -6.42 1.87 11.93
N HIS A 215 -5.85 0.67 11.84
CA HIS A 215 -5.75 -0.29 12.93
C HIS A 215 -4.36 -0.91 13.02
N ALA A 216 -3.99 -1.39 14.20
CA ALA A 216 -2.62 -1.79 14.49
C ALA A 216 -2.11 -2.89 13.55
N ALA A 217 -2.90 -3.95 13.35
CA ALA A 217 -2.45 -5.09 12.54
C ALA A 217 -2.41 -4.71 11.06
N SER A 218 -3.43 -4.01 10.54
CA SER A 218 -3.41 -3.53 9.15
C SER A 218 -2.24 -2.61 8.84
N ILE A 219 -2.05 -1.54 9.62
CA ILE A 219 -0.97 -0.55 9.41
C ILE A 219 0.38 -1.27 9.41
N SER A 220 0.67 -2.00 10.49
CA SER A 220 1.97 -2.63 10.68
C SER A 220 2.29 -3.67 9.62
N THR A 221 1.29 -4.47 9.23
CA THR A 221 1.45 -5.54 8.24
C THR A 221 1.68 -4.98 6.86
N TRP A 222 0.83 -4.05 6.42
CA TRP A 222 0.97 -3.47 5.09
C TRP A 222 2.26 -2.67 4.96
N VAL A 223 2.63 -1.86 5.96
CA VAL A 223 3.89 -1.09 5.93
C VAL A 223 5.09 -2.04 5.78
N MET A 224 5.23 -3.05 6.63
CA MET A 224 6.37 -4.00 6.57
C MET A 224 6.40 -4.83 5.28
N MET A 225 5.24 -5.05 4.66
CA MET A 225 5.13 -5.70 3.36
C MET A 225 5.61 -4.83 2.20
N ASN A 226 5.54 -3.49 2.30
CA ASN A 226 5.64 -2.58 1.15
C ASN A 226 6.78 -1.58 1.21
N VAL A 227 7.37 -1.31 2.38
CA VAL A 227 8.49 -0.36 2.46
C VAL A 227 9.80 -0.97 1.98
N LYS A 228 10.69 -0.12 1.48
CA LYS A 228 12.06 -0.45 1.04
C LYS A 228 13.06 -0.57 2.17
N ASN A 229 12.74 -0.03 3.34
CA ASN A 229 13.59 -0.01 4.53
C ASN A 229 12.87 -0.58 5.77
N PRO A 230 12.34 -1.82 5.72
CA PRO A 230 11.62 -2.39 6.85
C PRO A 230 12.54 -2.57 8.06
N ASP A 231 12.18 -1.94 9.19
CA ASP A 231 12.89 -2.14 10.46
C ASP A 231 12.21 -3.23 11.29
N PHE A 232 12.66 -4.47 11.07
CA PHE A 232 12.13 -5.63 11.79
C PHE A 232 12.50 -5.61 13.28
N GLU A 233 13.64 -5.03 13.65
CA GLU A 233 14.01 -4.93 15.06
C GLU A 233 13.01 -4.04 15.80
N LEU A 234 12.73 -2.86 15.25
CA LEU A 234 11.73 -1.93 15.76
C LEU A 234 10.33 -2.54 15.78
N TYR A 235 9.93 -3.25 14.73
CA TYR A 235 8.67 -3.98 14.68
C TYR A 235 8.57 -5.02 15.82
N PHE A 236 9.56 -5.90 15.96
CA PHE A 236 9.51 -6.96 16.97
C PHE A 236 9.61 -6.40 18.40
N GLN A 237 10.34 -5.30 18.61
CA GLN A 237 10.33 -4.59 19.89
C GLN A 237 8.94 -4.02 20.22
N SER A 238 8.27 -3.45 19.23
CA SER A 238 6.93 -2.88 19.37
C SER A 238 5.85 -3.95 19.55
N LEU A 239 5.99 -5.11 18.91
CA LEU A 239 5.11 -6.27 19.07
C LEU A 239 5.01 -6.71 20.55
N LEU A 240 6.10 -6.63 21.31
CA LEU A 240 6.12 -6.94 22.75
C LEU A 240 5.27 -5.99 23.59
N GLN A 241 4.87 -4.83 23.04
CA GLN A 241 4.10 -3.79 23.70
C GLN A 241 2.70 -3.60 23.10
N GLY A 242 2.30 -4.46 22.15
CA GLY A 242 0.99 -4.37 21.46
C GLY A 242 1.04 -3.82 20.02
N ILE A 243 2.17 -4.00 19.33
CA ILE A 243 2.46 -3.63 17.91
C ILE A 243 2.54 -2.12 17.67
N LEU A 244 1.48 -1.40 18.00
CA LEU A 244 1.35 0.05 17.81
C LEU A 244 0.33 0.53 18.86
N PRO A 245 0.66 1.42 19.81
CA PRO A 245 -0.29 1.85 20.85
C PRO A 245 -1.51 2.57 20.24
N ASN A 246 -2.61 2.67 20.99
CA ASN A 246 -3.74 3.51 20.57
C ASN A 246 -3.27 4.93 20.26
N THR A 247 -3.77 5.53 19.17
CA THR A 247 -3.27 6.81 18.61
C THR A 247 -1.81 6.82 18.17
N GLY A 248 -1.11 5.68 18.19
CA GLY A 248 0.22 5.54 17.63
C GLY A 248 0.19 5.75 16.11
N GLN A 249 1.25 6.35 15.59
CA GLN A 249 1.37 6.76 14.20
C GLN A 249 2.51 5.99 13.51
N VAL A 250 2.33 5.67 12.23
CA VAL A 250 3.41 5.26 11.33
C VAL A 250 3.41 6.21 10.15
N VAL A 251 4.57 6.79 9.83
CA VAL A 251 4.72 7.73 8.72
C VAL A 251 5.51 7.05 7.62
N ILE A 252 4.96 7.05 6.41
CA ILE A 252 5.64 6.59 5.20
C ILE A 252 5.70 7.72 4.17
N GLU A 253 6.71 7.67 3.32
CA GLU A 253 6.90 8.60 2.21
C GLU A 253 7.17 7.84 0.92
N GLY A 254 6.63 8.31 -0.18
CA GLY A 254 6.87 7.74 -1.50
C GLY A 254 5.60 7.74 -2.37
N ASN A 255 5.55 6.82 -3.31
CA ASN A 255 4.45 6.76 -4.27
C ASN A 255 4.22 5.34 -4.81
N PRO A 256 3.08 5.05 -5.46
CA PRO A 256 2.78 3.71 -5.98
C PRO A 256 3.74 3.18 -7.05
N THR A 257 4.50 4.06 -7.73
CA THR A 257 5.43 3.66 -8.80
C THR A 257 6.81 3.36 -8.25
N ASP A 258 7.36 4.28 -7.46
CA ASP A 258 8.71 4.14 -6.93
C ASP A 258 8.73 3.28 -5.67
N GLY A 259 7.63 3.16 -4.94
CA GLY A 259 7.52 2.44 -3.67
C GLY A 259 7.62 3.36 -2.45
N TRP A 260 7.62 2.76 -1.27
CA TRP A 260 7.49 3.48 0.01
C TRP A 260 8.73 3.36 0.88
N THR A 261 9.03 4.40 1.64
CA THR A 261 10.03 4.45 2.68
C THR A 261 9.34 4.67 4.03
N LEU A 262 9.67 3.85 5.02
CA LEU A 262 9.27 4.07 6.41
C LEU A 262 10.09 5.22 6.99
N VAL A 263 9.42 6.29 7.40
CA VAL A 263 10.04 7.50 7.95
C VAL A 263 10.05 7.46 9.47
N SER A 264 8.92 7.10 10.09
CA SER A 264 8.78 7.07 11.54
C SER A 264 7.83 5.97 11.99
N TRP A 265 8.17 5.33 13.11
CA TRP A 265 7.30 4.40 13.81
C TRP A 265 7.08 4.87 15.23
N ASN A 266 5.88 5.37 15.50
CA ASN A 266 5.44 5.87 16.79
C ASN A 266 6.44 6.87 17.42
N GLY A 267 6.90 7.83 16.60
CA GLY A 267 7.90 8.84 16.99
C GLY A 267 9.35 8.38 16.97
N THR A 268 9.63 7.12 16.63
CA THR A 268 10.99 6.63 16.40
C THR A 268 11.33 6.78 14.92
N GLU A 269 12.26 7.67 14.60
CA GLU A 269 12.77 7.84 13.23
C GLU A 269 13.42 6.54 12.74
N VAL A 270 13.14 6.19 11.49
CA VAL A 270 13.72 5.02 10.82
C VAL A 270 14.70 5.50 9.76
N ALA A 271 15.86 4.88 9.70
CA ALA A 271 16.88 5.25 8.72
C ALA A 271 16.37 4.95 7.30
N GLU A 272 16.49 5.92 6.40
CA GLU A 272 16.15 5.73 4.99
C GLU A 272 16.94 4.58 4.35
N ASN A 273 18.22 4.47 4.73
CA ASN A 273 19.08 3.39 4.27
C ASN A 273 19.04 2.21 5.24
N PRO A 274 18.49 1.05 4.83
CA PRO A 274 18.31 -0.10 5.71
C PRO A 274 19.57 -0.99 5.81
N GLY A 275 20.64 -0.64 5.10
CA GLY A 275 21.87 -1.42 5.01
C GLY A 275 21.77 -2.67 4.13
N LEU A 276 22.93 -3.28 3.87
CA LEU A 276 23.07 -4.37 2.88
C LEU A 276 22.12 -5.55 3.10
N LEU A 277 22.04 -6.06 4.34
CA LEU A 277 21.27 -7.29 4.60
C LEU A 277 19.77 -7.07 4.39
N THR A 278 19.25 -5.93 4.87
CA THR A 278 17.83 -5.60 4.74
C THR A 278 17.50 -5.23 3.30
N GLY A 279 18.36 -4.48 2.60
CA GLY A 279 18.19 -4.19 1.17
C GLY A 279 18.13 -5.48 0.33
N LEU A 280 19.06 -6.42 0.54
CA LEU A 280 19.04 -7.71 -0.19
C LEU A 280 17.82 -8.56 0.16
N PHE A 281 17.32 -8.46 1.40
CA PHE A 281 16.06 -9.09 1.78
C PHE A 281 14.89 -8.49 1.00
N VAL A 282 14.81 -7.16 0.88
CA VAL A 282 13.78 -6.46 0.12
C VAL A 282 13.82 -6.84 -1.37
N ASP A 283 15.00 -6.83 -1.99
CA ASP A 283 15.18 -7.27 -3.38
C ASP A 283 14.63 -8.68 -3.61
N PHE A 284 14.91 -9.60 -2.68
CA PHE A 284 14.44 -10.98 -2.75
C PHE A 284 12.93 -11.11 -2.46
N ARG A 285 12.40 -10.35 -1.50
CA ARG A 285 10.97 -10.29 -1.18
C ARG A 285 10.19 -9.86 -2.43
N ASP A 286 10.61 -8.80 -3.09
CA ASP A 286 9.89 -8.22 -4.23
C ASP A 286 9.90 -9.17 -5.43
N LEU A 287 11.03 -9.85 -5.68
CA LEU A 287 11.11 -10.93 -6.67
C LEU A 287 10.14 -12.08 -6.36
N MET A 288 10.01 -12.45 -5.09
CA MET A 288 9.16 -13.56 -4.64
C MET A 288 7.66 -13.23 -4.66
N VAL A 289 7.29 -11.97 -4.42
CA VAL A 289 5.90 -11.52 -4.31
C VAL A 289 5.24 -11.41 -5.70
N ALA A 290 5.98 -10.94 -6.72
CA ALA A 290 5.46 -10.76 -8.08
C ALA A 290 4.68 -11.99 -8.63
N PRO A 291 5.21 -13.23 -8.61
CA PRO A 291 4.47 -14.40 -9.09
C PRO A 291 3.27 -14.78 -8.21
N GLN A 292 3.27 -14.43 -6.92
CA GLN A 292 2.13 -14.67 -6.04
C GLN A 292 0.97 -13.74 -6.40
N MET A 293 1.21 -12.43 -6.52
CA MET A 293 0.19 -11.46 -6.94
C MET A 293 -0.35 -11.77 -8.34
N ALA A 294 0.53 -12.06 -9.30
CA ALA A 294 0.10 -12.48 -10.63
C ALA A 294 -0.83 -13.71 -10.60
N GLY A 295 -0.48 -14.72 -9.79
CA GLY A 295 -1.31 -15.91 -9.61
C GLY A 295 -2.67 -15.60 -8.95
N TRP A 296 -2.67 -14.68 -7.98
CA TRP A 296 -3.88 -14.22 -7.30
C TRP A 296 -4.83 -13.48 -8.25
N HIS A 297 -4.36 -12.48 -8.99
CA HIS A 297 -5.20 -11.72 -9.93
C HIS A 297 -5.74 -12.58 -11.08
N ILE A 298 -4.95 -13.55 -11.56
CA ILE A 298 -5.44 -14.56 -12.52
C ILE A 298 -6.57 -15.38 -11.90
N TRP A 299 -6.41 -15.83 -10.65
CA TRP A 299 -7.45 -16.58 -9.95
C TRP A 299 -8.73 -15.76 -9.77
N GLU A 300 -8.63 -14.50 -9.35
CA GLU A 300 -9.78 -13.60 -9.21
C GLU A 300 -10.50 -13.36 -10.55
N ALA A 301 -9.76 -13.11 -11.63
CA ALA A 301 -10.33 -12.97 -12.96
C ALA A 301 -11.06 -14.24 -13.42
N ILE A 302 -10.52 -15.43 -13.12
CA ILE A 302 -11.18 -16.71 -13.40
C ILE A 302 -12.50 -16.84 -12.61
N GLN A 303 -12.51 -16.40 -11.35
CA GLN A 303 -13.71 -16.42 -10.51
C GLN A 303 -14.78 -15.44 -11.01
N GLY A 304 -14.38 -14.28 -11.53
CA GLY A 304 -15.27 -13.31 -12.17
C GLY A 304 -15.87 -13.82 -13.48
N GLY A 305 -15.11 -14.61 -14.24
CA GLY A 305 -15.60 -15.36 -15.40
C GLY A 305 -15.67 -14.58 -16.72
N ASP A 306 -15.21 -13.33 -16.75
CA ASP A 306 -15.09 -12.55 -17.99
C ASP A 306 -13.81 -12.94 -18.75
N PRO A 307 -13.90 -13.45 -20.00
CA PRO A 307 -12.73 -13.81 -20.79
C PRO A 307 -11.75 -12.65 -21.06
N ALA A 308 -12.23 -11.40 -21.11
CA ALA A 308 -11.39 -10.22 -21.30
C ALA A 308 -10.53 -9.97 -20.06
N ASP A 309 -11.13 -10.03 -18.87
CA ASP A 309 -10.43 -9.84 -17.60
C ASP A 309 -9.40 -10.96 -17.36
N ILE A 310 -9.75 -12.21 -17.69
CA ILE A 310 -8.81 -13.35 -17.61
C ILE A 310 -7.61 -13.14 -18.53
N THR A 311 -7.85 -12.64 -19.76
CA THR A 311 -6.78 -12.38 -20.72
C THR A 311 -5.89 -11.22 -20.25
N ALA A 312 -6.49 -10.17 -19.71
CA ALA A 312 -5.76 -9.03 -19.13
C ALA A 312 -4.90 -9.48 -17.94
N ALA A 313 -5.47 -10.20 -16.98
CA ALA A 313 -4.74 -10.71 -15.82
C ALA A 313 -3.56 -11.62 -16.20
N LEU A 314 -3.72 -12.47 -17.22
CA LEU A 314 -2.62 -13.30 -17.76
C LEU A 314 -1.50 -12.45 -18.37
N GLN A 315 -1.84 -11.41 -19.13
CA GLN A 315 -0.85 -10.54 -19.77
C GLN A 315 -0.12 -9.67 -18.75
N THR A 316 -0.87 -9.01 -17.86
CA THR A 316 -0.32 -8.19 -16.77
C THR A 316 0.55 -9.04 -15.86
N GLY A 317 0.05 -10.17 -15.36
CA GLY A 317 0.82 -11.05 -14.49
C GLY A 317 2.10 -11.60 -15.13
N PHE A 318 2.10 -11.90 -16.43
CA PHE A 318 3.34 -12.26 -17.14
C PHE A 318 4.33 -11.09 -17.19
N ASN A 319 3.86 -9.88 -17.49
CA ASN A 319 4.70 -8.70 -17.58
C ASN A 319 5.29 -8.33 -16.21
N ASP A 320 4.52 -8.41 -15.14
CA ASP A 320 4.97 -8.07 -13.78
C ASP A 320 6.03 -9.05 -13.27
N VAL A 321 5.81 -10.36 -13.48
CA VAL A 321 6.81 -11.37 -13.15
C VAL A 321 8.08 -11.20 -13.97
N LEU A 322 7.94 -10.91 -15.27
CA LEU A 322 9.10 -10.65 -16.13
C LEU A 322 9.86 -9.40 -15.64
N ALA A 323 9.15 -8.31 -15.35
CA ALA A 323 9.72 -7.07 -14.83
C ALA A 323 10.52 -7.34 -13.55
N ALA A 324 9.93 -8.01 -12.56
CA ALA A 324 10.60 -8.37 -11.31
C ALA A 324 11.87 -9.22 -11.54
N VAL A 325 11.79 -10.26 -12.38
CA VAL A 325 12.95 -11.12 -12.71
C VAL A 325 14.05 -10.32 -13.44
N THR A 326 13.68 -9.38 -14.31
CA THR A 326 14.65 -8.58 -15.06
C THR A 326 15.29 -7.47 -14.23
N ALA A 327 14.53 -6.87 -13.30
CA ALA A 327 15.01 -5.81 -12.42
C ALA A 327 15.89 -6.34 -11.29
N PHE A 328 15.62 -7.57 -10.80
CA PHE A 328 16.29 -8.14 -9.64
C PHE A 328 17.83 -8.12 -9.69
N PRO A 329 18.52 -8.51 -10.78
CA PRO A 329 19.98 -8.42 -10.83
C PRO A 329 20.51 -7.00 -10.65
N GLN A 330 19.82 -6.00 -11.19
CA GLN A 330 20.23 -4.60 -11.06
C GLN A 330 19.94 -4.10 -9.64
N ALA A 331 18.77 -4.42 -9.08
CA ALA A 331 18.40 -4.06 -7.70
C ALA A 331 19.45 -4.58 -6.69
N VAL A 332 19.89 -5.83 -6.83
CA VAL A 332 20.95 -6.41 -6.01
C VAL A 332 22.29 -5.67 -6.17
N ILE A 333 22.65 -5.26 -7.39
CA ILE A 333 23.87 -4.46 -7.64
C ILE A 333 23.74 -3.09 -6.98
N ASP A 334 22.59 -2.43 -7.11
CA ASP A 334 22.33 -1.10 -6.53
C ASP A 334 22.40 -1.17 -5.00
N THR A 335 21.80 -2.19 -4.38
CA THR A 335 21.90 -2.46 -2.95
C THR A 335 23.35 -2.67 -2.49
N ILE A 336 24.14 -3.49 -3.21
CA ILE A 336 25.54 -3.74 -2.88
C ILE A 336 26.37 -2.46 -3.01
N THR A 337 26.20 -1.72 -4.10
CA THR A 337 26.98 -0.51 -4.38
C THR A 337 26.61 0.62 -3.42
N GLY A 338 25.33 0.82 -3.12
CA GLY A 338 24.87 1.77 -2.11
C GLY A 338 25.48 1.49 -0.74
N ALA A 339 25.43 0.23 -0.29
CA ALA A 339 26.06 -0.16 0.98
C ALA A 339 27.59 0.03 0.98
N MET A 340 28.26 -0.14 -0.17
CA MET A 340 29.69 0.12 -0.31
C MET A 340 30.03 1.61 -0.24
N ASP A 341 29.19 2.49 -0.78
CA ASP A 341 29.41 3.94 -0.72
C ASP A 341 29.27 4.48 0.71
N ASP A 342 28.32 3.95 1.50
CA ASP A 342 28.25 4.26 2.94
C ASP A 342 29.49 3.78 3.70
N THR A 343 30.01 2.63 3.27
CA THR A 343 31.16 1.97 3.89
C THR A 343 32.50 2.47 3.34
N ALA A 344 32.56 3.20 2.23
CA ALA A 344 33.77 3.87 1.77
C ALA A 344 34.20 5.02 2.73
N GLY A 345 33.33 5.37 3.70
CA GLY A 345 33.69 6.11 4.91
C GLY A 345 34.36 5.28 6.04
N SER A 346 34.40 3.94 5.95
CA SER A 346 35.04 3.05 6.93
C SER A 346 35.48 1.67 6.36
N SER A 347 36.78 1.37 6.45
CA SER A 347 37.60 0.21 5.99
C SER A 347 37.03 -1.21 5.69
N ALA A 348 35.83 -1.43 5.16
CA ALA A 348 35.30 -2.78 4.86
C ALA A 348 35.43 -3.22 3.38
N ALA A 349 35.85 -2.33 2.48
CA ALA A 349 35.98 -2.60 1.05
C ALA A 349 36.95 -3.77 0.72
N ASP A 350 37.99 -3.96 1.53
CA ASP A 350 39.00 -5.00 1.30
C ASP A 350 38.50 -6.42 1.60
N ALA A 351 37.56 -6.59 2.54
CA ALA A 351 37.04 -7.90 2.92
C ALA A 351 36.02 -8.44 1.89
N LEU A 352 35.31 -7.55 1.19
CA LEU A 352 34.31 -7.93 0.20
C LEU A 352 34.93 -8.25 -1.16
N GLY A 353 36.05 -7.59 -1.51
CA GLY A 353 36.82 -7.91 -2.72
C GLY A 353 37.29 -9.36 -2.77
N ASP A 354 37.69 -9.91 -1.61
CA ASP A 354 38.09 -11.31 -1.48
C ASP A 354 36.91 -12.28 -1.58
N ALA A 355 35.72 -11.89 -1.12
CA ALA A 355 34.50 -12.72 -1.20
C ALA A 355 33.93 -12.78 -2.63
N LEU A 356 33.92 -11.65 -3.34
CA LEU A 356 33.47 -11.59 -4.74
C LEU A 356 34.44 -12.33 -5.68
N ALA A 357 35.75 -12.29 -5.40
CA ALA A 357 36.73 -13.09 -6.13
C ALA A 357 36.56 -14.60 -5.92
N ALA A 358 36.04 -15.02 -4.75
CA ALA A 358 35.75 -16.43 -4.46
C ALA A 358 34.46 -16.94 -5.12
N LEU A 359 33.51 -16.06 -5.45
CA LEU A 359 32.27 -16.40 -6.16
C LEU A 359 32.41 -16.43 -7.69
N ALA A 360 33.44 -15.76 -8.22
CA ALA A 360 33.73 -15.71 -9.66
C ALA A 360 34.75 -16.78 -10.13
N GLY A 361 35.20 -17.67 -9.25
CA GLY A 361 36.21 -18.70 -9.49
C GLY A 361 35.66 -20.11 -9.67
#